data_AF-A0A251Q7Q2-F1
#
_entry.id   AF-A0A251Q7Q2-F1
#
_cell.length_a   1.000
_cell.length_b   1.000
_cell.length_c   1.000
_cell.angle_alpha   90.00
_cell.angle_beta   90.00
_cell.angle_gamma   90.00
#
_symmetry.space_group_name_H-M   'P 1'
#
loop_
_entity.id
_entity.type
_entity.pdbx_description
1 polymer ?
#
loop_
_entity_poly.entity_id
_entity_poly.type
_entity_poly.pdbx_seq_one_letter_code
_entity_poly.pdbx_strand_id
1 'polypeptide(L)'
;MGGCVATLFTLWLLEGLNLFKAKRPLCITFGSPLIGDERFRKCVSQFPVWTSCFLHVASIQDPVPKLFLSPNPTALGTGTKVGAYKPFGTFLLCSDFGCACFEDPDLILELVAANSQGDQTQYPNVGIQFFDYGQLLERLKLKAFCKDVFELAESDRVPLKASIITQLAAIFGVPQSQALQQQQPNINILKKKMETHEYKLAIQKTKTSNAAKKLNDIKVSMVYLEWYKKEAKGREIGYYDMYKNKRNMNDVNVYEFKKKLSNYWQDLVEEVENKPQKEEAALRTRWLMGGTTYRRMMEPLHIAEYYKENDGKNYIEERPKHFILLEKWLKEEEERKVAERNRRGETVEDGPSKFKAQNVASILNDDSCFWAHVEEALILCYQLERGQTSFQEREQCKQKLTEFEEYVLDALKNFAVSPDIFLKYSSFMHWWKQYNKIVGSSTQLARIMTDGRYRDYEKGVKVVF
;
A
#
# COMPACT_ATOMS: atom_id res chain seq x y z
N MET A 1 33.80 -5.43 14.08
CA MET A 1 33.49 -6.33 12.94
C MET A 1 32.34 -7.31 13.23
N GLY A 2 32.33 -8.03 14.36
CA GLY A 2 31.22 -8.98 14.67
C GLY A 2 29.82 -8.35 14.64
N GLY A 3 29.67 -7.12 15.14
CA GLY A 3 28.41 -6.36 15.04
C GLY A 3 27.95 -6.10 13.60
N CYS A 4 28.88 -5.87 12.66
CA CYS A 4 28.54 -5.70 11.26
C CYS A 4 27.98 -6.97 10.64
N VAL A 5 28.62 -8.10 10.94
CA VAL A 5 28.17 -9.42 10.48
C VAL A 5 26.80 -9.74 11.05
N ALA A 6 26.58 -9.51 12.36
CA ALA A 6 25.28 -9.71 13.00
C ALA A 6 24.16 -8.85 12.35
N THR A 7 24.49 -7.60 12.01
CA THR A 7 23.57 -6.67 11.35
C THR A 7 23.19 -7.14 9.95
N LEU A 8 24.18 -7.50 9.12
CA LEU A 8 23.94 -8.01 7.76
C LEU A 8 23.21 -9.35 7.77
N PHE A 9 23.56 -10.24 8.71
CA PHE A 9 22.88 -11.53 8.89
C PHE A 9 21.42 -11.33 9.30
N THR A 10 21.13 -10.36 10.17
CA THR A 10 19.76 -10.03 10.56
C THR A 10 18.96 -9.47 9.38
N LEU A 11 19.55 -8.61 8.55
CA LEU A 11 18.90 -8.13 7.32
C LEU A 11 18.60 -9.27 6.35
N TRP A 12 19.53 -10.22 6.19
CA TRP A 12 19.31 -11.42 5.38
C TRP A 12 18.17 -12.29 5.93
N LEU A 13 18.09 -12.46 7.26
CA LEU A 13 16.95 -13.14 7.89
C LEU A 13 15.63 -12.39 7.64
N LEU A 14 15.62 -11.06 7.79
CA LEU A 14 14.42 -10.24 7.57
C LEU A 14 13.93 -10.27 6.12
N GLU A 15 14.82 -10.44 5.14
CA GLU A 15 14.46 -10.63 3.73
C GLU A 15 13.75 -11.98 3.49
N GLY A 16 14.16 -13.04 4.19
CA GLY A 16 13.58 -14.39 4.05
C GLY A 16 12.40 -14.71 4.96
N LEU A 17 12.17 -13.93 6.03
CA LEU A 17 11.17 -14.23 7.06
C LEU A 17 9.79 -13.65 6.73
N ASN A 18 8.75 -14.46 6.96
CA ASN A 18 7.39 -13.96 7.03
C ASN A 18 7.10 -13.37 8.42
N LEU A 19 7.31 -12.05 8.55
CA LEU A 19 7.15 -11.30 9.81
C LEU A 19 5.71 -11.28 10.37
N PHE A 20 4.71 -11.82 9.66
CA PHE A 20 3.35 -12.00 10.17
C PHE A 20 3.18 -13.30 10.96
N LYS A 21 4.07 -14.27 10.78
CA LYS A 21 3.98 -15.60 11.41
C LYS A 21 5.11 -15.85 12.41
N ALA A 22 6.27 -15.23 12.20
CA ALA A 22 7.45 -15.42 13.04
C ALA A 22 7.67 -14.26 14.02
N LYS A 23 8.24 -14.56 15.18
CA LYS A 23 8.77 -13.51 16.09
C LYS A 23 9.91 -12.78 15.40
N ARG A 24 9.98 -11.46 15.58
CA ARG A 24 11.01 -10.63 14.97
C ARG A 24 12.37 -10.89 15.65
N PRO A 25 13.47 -11.00 14.88
CA PRO A 25 14.80 -11.02 15.47
C PRO A 25 15.12 -9.65 16.07
N LEU A 26 15.94 -9.62 17.12
CA LEU A 26 16.53 -8.40 17.66
C LEU A 26 18.05 -8.51 17.57
N CYS A 27 18.67 -7.67 16.75
CA CYS A 27 20.10 -7.54 16.62
C CYS A 27 20.61 -6.49 17.61
N ILE A 28 21.45 -6.90 18.55
CA ILE A 28 22.12 -6.00 19.49
C ILE A 28 23.61 -6.00 19.18
N THR A 29 24.17 -4.82 18.91
CA THR A 29 25.60 -4.67 18.58
C THR A 29 26.28 -3.71 19.54
N PHE A 30 27.53 -3.97 19.91
CA PHE A 30 28.34 -3.08 20.76
C PHE A 30 29.52 -2.54 19.96
N GLY A 31 29.70 -1.21 19.95
CA GLY A 31 30.86 -0.55 19.33
C GLY A 31 31.08 -0.92 17.86
N SER A 32 30.00 -1.17 17.12
CA SER A 32 30.09 -1.56 15.72
C SER A 32 30.33 -0.32 14.85
N PRO A 33 31.21 -0.39 13.82
CA PRO A 33 31.23 0.65 12.81
C PRO A 33 29.90 0.67 12.06
N LEU A 34 29.54 1.84 11.53
CA LEU A 34 28.37 2.00 10.67
C LEU A 34 28.49 1.13 9.40
N ILE A 35 27.35 0.81 8.79
CA ILE A 35 27.29 -0.02 7.59
C ILE A 35 26.39 0.65 6.57
N GLY A 36 26.88 0.70 5.33
CA GLY A 36 26.11 1.15 4.20
C GLY A 36 26.03 2.66 4.08
N ASP A 37 25.75 3.09 2.87
CA ASP A 37 25.64 4.50 2.49
C ASP A 37 24.19 5.01 2.61
N GLU A 38 23.93 6.21 2.08
CA GLU A 38 22.60 6.79 2.02
C GLU A 38 21.58 5.90 1.28
N ARG A 39 22.01 5.18 0.24
CA ARG A 39 21.13 4.31 -0.54
C ARG A 39 20.73 3.10 0.29
N PHE A 40 21.70 2.51 0.99
CA PHE A 40 21.46 1.42 1.92
C PHE A 40 20.48 1.82 3.02
N ARG A 41 20.71 2.98 3.67
CA ARG A 41 19.79 3.53 4.68
C ARG A 41 18.37 3.68 4.12
N LYS A 42 18.22 4.30 2.94
CA LYS A 42 16.91 4.47 2.29
C LYS A 42 16.23 3.14 1.98
N CYS A 43 16.97 2.14 1.54
CA CYS A 43 16.47 0.79 1.28
C CYS A 43 15.92 0.15 2.56
N VAL A 44 16.66 0.21 3.67
CA VAL A 44 16.21 -0.36 4.96
C VAL A 44 15.01 0.42 5.52
N SER A 45 15.02 1.75 5.43
CA SER A 45 13.94 2.62 5.91
C SER A 45 12.62 2.46 5.15
N GLN A 46 12.64 1.86 3.95
CA GLN A 46 11.41 1.50 3.23
C GLN A 46 10.61 0.42 3.95
N PHE A 47 11.22 -0.32 4.87
CA PHE A 47 10.58 -1.34 5.69
C PHE A 47 10.51 -0.86 7.15
N PRO A 48 9.44 -0.15 7.58
CA PRO A 48 9.35 0.43 8.93
C PRO A 48 9.45 -0.60 10.06
N VAL A 49 9.16 -1.86 9.74
CA VAL A 49 9.22 -2.97 10.68
C VAL A 49 10.67 -3.38 10.97
N TRP A 50 11.56 -3.20 10.00
CA TRP A 50 12.95 -3.65 10.11
C TRP A 50 13.76 -2.77 11.05
N THR A 51 13.54 -1.45 11.06
CA THR A 51 14.28 -0.53 11.94
C THR A 51 14.14 -0.90 13.41
N SER A 52 12.97 -1.41 13.84
CA SER A 52 12.72 -1.89 15.20
C SER A 52 13.47 -3.18 15.59
N CYS A 53 14.18 -3.82 14.65
CA CYS A 53 14.93 -5.05 14.88
C CYS A 53 16.41 -4.79 15.20
N PHE A 54 16.86 -3.54 15.24
CA PHE A 54 18.27 -3.19 15.44
C PHE A 54 18.44 -2.25 16.63
N LEU A 55 19.29 -2.65 17.58
CA LEU A 55 19.74 -1.84 18.71
C LEU A 55 21.27 -1.75 18.72
N HIS A 56 21.79 -0.59 18.30
CA HIS A 56 23.22 -0.31 18.25
C HIS A 56 23.66 0.39 19.53
N VAL A 57 24.34 -0.33 20.41
CA VAL A 57 24.96 0.21 21.62
C VAL A 57 26.30 0.83 21.27
N ALA A 58 26.45 2.14 21.50
CA ALA A 58 27.66 2.87 21.18
C ALA A 58 28.00 3.89 22.26
N SER A 59 29.28 3.97 22.63
CA SER A 59 29.80 5.05 23.46
C SER A 59 30.20 6.23 22.58
N ILE A 60 29.90 7.46 23.00
CA ILE A 60 30.39 8.66 22.29
C ILE A 60 31.92 8.82 22.40
N GLN A 61 32.56 8.12 23.35
CA GLN A 61 34.01 8.04 23.50
C GLN A 61 34.63 6.94 22.63
N ASP A 62 33.85 5.98 22.11
CA ASP A 62 34.37 4.91 21.26
C ASP A 62 34.71 5.45 19.85
N PRO A 63 35.96 5.29 19.37
CA PRO A 63 36.34 5.71 18.03
C PRO A 63 35.78 4.81 16.92
N VAL A 64 35.41 3.55 17.21
CA VAL A 64 35.04 2.56 16.19
C VAL A 64 33.76 2.93 15.42
N PRO A 65 32.66 3.38 16.06
CA PRO A 65 31.48 3.89 15.34
C PRO A 65 31.76 5.09 14.42
N LYS A 66 32.90 5.77 14.58
CA LYS A 66 33.26 7.00 13.86
C LYS A 66 34.07 6.78 12.59
N LEU A 67 34.64 5.58 12.40
CA LEU A 67 35.66 5.29 11.38
C LEU A 67 35.27 5.64 9.93
N PHE A 68 33.97 5.70 9.61
CA PHE A 68 33.45 5.88 8.25
C PHE A 68 32.42 7.02 8.13
N LEU A 69 32.43 7.97 9.07
CA LEU A 69 31.50 9.12 9.05
C LEU A 69 31.83 10.14 7.96
N SER A 70 33.10 10.26 7.57
CA SER A 70 33.57 11.15 6.52
C SER A 70 34.01 10.36 5.28
N PRO A 71 33.85 10.92 4.06
CA PRO A 71 34.39 10.30 2.86
C PRO A 71 35.92 10.28 2.96
N ASN A 72 36.51 9.09 3.11
CA ASN A 72 37.95 8.96 3.28
C ASN A 72 38.59 8.47 1.96
N PRO A 73 39.37 9.31 1.24
CA PRO A 73 39.96 8.95 -0.04
C PRO A 73 41.07 7.88 0.06
N THR A 74 41.57 7.59 1.25
CA THR A 74 42.72 6.70 1.49
C THR A 74 42.37 5.38 2.18
N ALA A 75 41.12 5.14 2.60
CA ALA A 75 40.77 3.99 3.44
C ALA A 75 40.94 2.61 2.79
N LEU A 76 41.10 2.52 1.47
CA LEU A 76 41.25 1.25 0.75
C LEU A 76 42.48 1.15 -0.16
N GLY A 77 43.37 2.16 -0.21
CA GLY A 77 44.55 2.14 -1.09
C GLY A 77 44.25 2.14 -2.61
N THR A 78 42.98 2.15 -3.02
CA THR A 78 42.55 1.99 -4.44
C THR A 78 42.01 3.27 -5.09
N GLY A 79 42.23 4.46 -4.51
CA GLY A 79 41.81 5.74 -5.11
C GLY A 79 40.28 5.93 -5.30
N THR A 80 39.47 4.99 -4.78
CA THR A 80 38.01 5.03 -4.92
C THR A 80 37.43 5.83 -3.74
N LYS A 81 36.66 6.89 -4.03
CA LYS A 81 35.96 7.68 -3.01
C LYS A 81 34.90 6.79 -2.34
N VAL A 82 35.15 6.33 -1.12
CA VAL A 82 34.14 5.66 -0.30
C VAL A 82 33.17 6.73 0.23
N GLY A 83 31.88 6.59 -0.10
CA GLY A 83 30.84 7.47 0.42
C GLY A 83 30.71 7.33 1.94
N ALA A 84 30.33 8.40 2.63
CA ALA A 84 30.12 8.39 4.07
C ALA A 84 29.02 7.38 4.46
N TYR A 85 29.31 6.55 5.46
CA TYR A 85 28.32 5.61 5.98
C TYR A 85 27.28 6.31 6.85
N LYS A 86 26.07 5.75 6.88
CA LYS A 86 24.91 6.35 7.53
C LYS A 86 24.34 5.42 8.59
N PRO A 87 23.93 5.96 9.75
CA PRO A 87 23.25 5.16 10.77
C PRO A 87 21.84 4.78 10.32
N PHE A 88 21.35 3.65 10.82
CA PHE A 88 19.96 3.22 10.71
C PHE A 88 19.60 2.37 11.94
N GLY A 89 18.31 2.17 12.20
CA GLY A 89 17.85 1.49 13.42
C GLY A 89 17.99 2.35 14.66
N THR A 90 17.77 1.75 15.84
CA THR A 90 17.84 2.45 17.11
C THR A 90 19.25 2.42 17.65
N PHE A 91 19.77 3.57 18.10
CA PHE A 91 21.06 3.68 18.78
C PHE A 91 20.84 3.94 20.26
N LEU A 92 21.40 3.08 21.12
CA LEU A 92 21.56 3.36 22.54
C LEU A 92 22.94 3.99 22.72
N LEU A 93 22.96 5.33 22.79
CA LEU A 93 24.19 6.06 23.04
C LEU A 93 24.46 6.11 24.55
N CYS A 94 25.69 5.83 24.92
CA CYS A 94 26.12 5.74 26.31
C CYS A 94 27.29 6.70 26.60
N SER A 95 27.35 7.16 27.84
CA SER A 95 28.46 7.91 28.42
C SER A 95 28.62 7.52 29.90
N ASP A 96 29.62 8.06 30.59
CA ASP A 96 29.74 7.90 32.04
C ASP A 96 28.59 8.59 32.81
N PHE A 97 27.84 9.49 32.16
CA PHE A 97 26.71 10.18 32.76
C PHE A 97 25.40 9.39 32.64
N GLY A 98 25.27 8.45 31.71
CA GLY A 98 24.04 7.75 31.45
C GLY A 98 23.94 7.19 30.04
N CYS A 99 22.73 6.82 29.63
CA CYS A 99 22.45 6.37 28.27
C CYS A 99 21.09 6.88 27.78
N ALA A 100 20.95 7.08 26.48
CA ALA A 100 19.70 7.49 25.84
C ALA A 100 19.54 6.81 24.47
N CYS A 101 18.30 6.49 24.11
CA CYS A 101 17.95 5.91 22.82
C CYS A 101 17.62 6.99 21.79
N PHE A 102 18.14 6.83 20.58
CA PHE A 102 17.88 7.71 19.45
C PHE A 102 17.50 6.88 18.23
N GLU A 103 16.53 7.38 17.45
CA GLU A 103 16.06 6.73 16.22
C GLU A 103 16.25 7.61 14.98
N ASP A 104 16.40 8.94 15.15
CA ASP A 104 16.65 9.87 14.05
C ASP A 104 18.08 9.68 13.53
N PRO A 105 18.27 9.16 12.29
CA PRO A 105 19.58 8.89 11.73
C PRO A 105 20.48 10.13 11.63
N ASP A 106 19.90 11.29 11.33
CA ASP A 106 20.69 12.51 11.14
C ASP A 106 21.17 13.04 12.51
N LEU A 107 20.33 12.93 13.54
CA LEU A 107 20.71 13.22 14.93
C LEU A 107 21.77 12.25 15.44
N ILE A 108 21.60 10.93 15.19
CA ILE A 108 22.59 9.91 15.57
C ILE A 108 23.95 10.24 14.97
N LEU A 109 23.99 10.61 13.69
CA LEU A 109 25.23 10.98 13.01
C LEU A 109 25.93 12.15 13.70
N GLU A 110 25.18 13.19 14.09
CA GLU A 110 25.72 14.35 14.81
C GLU A 110 26.20 14.00 16.22
N LEU A 111 25.46 13.19 16.96
CA LEU A 111 25.81 12.78 18.33
C LEU A 111 27.04 11.88 18.36
N VAL A 112 27.15 10.93 17.42
CA VAL A 112 28.33 10.06 17.29
C VAL A 112 29.56 10.89 16.87
N ALA A 113 29.38 11.95 16.09
CA ALA A 113 30.46 12.85 15.68
C ALA A 113 30.89 13.88 16.76
N ALA A 114 30.08 14.11 17.80
CA ALA A 114 30.21 15.22 18.74
C ALA A 114 31.57 15.34 19.48
N ASN A 115 32.26 14.22 19.71
CA ASN A 115 33.56 14.18 20.41
C ASN A 115 34.74 13.93 19.46
N SER A 116 34.67 14.37 18.21
CA SER A 116 35.76 14.17 17.22
C SER A 116 36.85 15.26 17.28
N GLN A 117 36.78 16.19 18.23
CA GLN A 117 37.82 17.19 18.46
C GLN A 117 38.82 16.67 19.49
N GLY A 118 39.97 16.16 19.05
CA GLY A 118 41.04 15.81 20.00
C GLY A 118 42.25 15.07 19.43
N ASP A 119 42.09 14.11 18.51
CA ASP A 119 43.22 13.32 18.02
C ASP A 119 43.40 13.44 16.51
N GLN A 120 44.01 14.55 16.10
CA GLN A 120 44.92 14.55 14.95
C GLN A 120 46.33 14.14 15.40
N THR A 121 46.45 13.12 16.25
CA THR A 121 47.75 12.49 16.45
C THR A 121 48.09 11.72 15.17
N GLN A 122 48.96 12.33 14.38
CA GLN A 122 49.73 11.72 13.30
C GLN A 122 50.54 10.52 13.82
N TYR A 123 49.91 9.40 14.13
CA TYR A 123 50.62 8.15 14.39
C TYR A 123 49.80 6.98 13.80
N PRO A 124 50.17 6.46 12.61
CA PRO A 124 49.48 5.34 11.96
C PRO A 124 49.59 4.00 12.71
N ASN A 125 50.32 3.94 13.83
CA ASN A 125 50.74 2.71 14.50
C ASN A 125 50.25 2.54 15.95
N VAL A 126 49.34 3.40 16.45
CA VAL A 126 48.64 3.11 17.71
C VAL A 126 47.40 2.30 17.34
N GLY A 127 47.39 1.00 17.62
CA GLY A 127 46.23 0.15 17.40
C GLY A 127 44.98 0.75 18.02
N ILE A 128 43.83 0.63 17.36
CA ILE A 128 42.54 1.10 17.87
C ILE A 128 42.35 0.51 19.27
N GLN A 129 42.42 1.36 20.30
CA GLN A 129 42.17 0.92 21.67
C GLN A 129 40.68 0.59 21.75
N PHE A 130 40.37 -0.69 21.95
CA PHE A 130 39.00 -1.15 22.06
C PHE A 130 38.35 -0.53 23.31
N PHE A 131 37.20 0.10 23.11
CA PHE A 131 36.42 0.65 24.22
C PHE A 131 35.79 -0.48 25.04
N ASP A 132 36.02 -0.49 26.35
CA ASP A 132 35.50 -1.52 27.24
C ASP A 132 34.04 -1.24 27.61
N TYR A 133 33.13 -1.82 26.81
CA TYR A 133 31.69 -1.77 27.08
C TYR A 133 31.30 -2.50 28.36
N GLY A 134 32.06 -3.49 28.83
CA GLY A 134 31.78 -4.21 30.08
C GLY A 134 31.86 -3.28 31.28
N GLN A 135 32.98 -2.54 31.40
CA GLN A 135 33.14 -1.54 32.47
C GLN A 135 32.12 -0.41 32.40
N LEU A 136 31.82 0.08 31.19
CA LEU A 136 30.81 1.12 30.99
C LEU A 136 29.43 0.64 31.49
N LEU A 137 29.01 -0.56 31.11
CA LEU A 137 27.73 -1.12 31.54
C LEU A 137 27.68 -1.35 33.06
N GLU A 138 28.79 -1.75 33.67
CA GLU A 138 28.89 -1.88 35.12
C GLU A 138 28.72 -0.54 35.83
N ARG A 139 29.39 0.53 35.34
CA ARG A 139 29.20 1.89 35.86
C ARG A 139 27.76 2.37 35.71
N LEU A 140 27.14 2.16 34.55
CA LEU A 140 25.75 2.52 34.30
C LEU A 140 24.78 1.75 35.22
N LYS A 141 25.04 0.45 35.46
CA LYS A 141 24.28 -0.37 36.39
C LYS A 141 24.37 0.17 37.82
N LEU A 142 25.57 0.51 38.29
CA LEU A 142 25.75 1.11 39.62
C LEU A 142 25.01 2.45 39.72
N LYS A 143 25.12 3.28 38.68
CA LYS A 143 24.47 4.59 38.63
C LYS A 143 22.94 4.51 38.65
N ALA A 144 22.35 3.46 38.07
CA ALA A 144 20.90 3.24 38.12
C ALA A 144 20.34 3.09 39.55
N PHE A 145 21.17 2.74 40.54
CA PHE A 145 20.78 2.67 41.95
C PHE A 145 20.98 4.00 42.70
N CYS A 146 21.73 4.95 42.13
CA CYS A 146 21.97 6.26 42.70
C CYS A 146 20.88 7.24 42.23
N LYS A 147 20.26 7.99 43.16
CA LYS A 147 19.40 9.12 42.80
C LYS A 147 20.27 10.29 42.35
N ASP A 148 20.43 10.45 41.04
CA ASP A 148 21.01 11.66 40.46
C ASP A 148 20.01 12.81 40.62
N VAL A 149 20.37 13.85 41.39
CA VAL A 149 19.55 15.04 41.55
C VAL A 149 19.93 16.04 40.47
N PHE A 150 19.20 16.03 39.36
CA PHE A 150 19.27 17.06 38.34
C PHE A 150 18.00 17.93 38.40
N GLU A 151 18.16 19.20 38.77
CA GLU A 151 17.05 20.16 38.82
C GLU A 151 16.86 20.86 37.47
N LEU A 152 15.68 20.68 36.88
CA LEU A 152 15.24 21.41 35.68
C LEU A 152 14.72 22.80 36.06
N ALA A 153 15.11 23.81 35.28
CA ALA A 153 14.50 25.14 35.34
C ALA A 153 12.98 25.04 35.12
N GLU A 154 12.22 25.96 35.69
CA GLU A 154 10.75 25.90 35.65
C GLU A 154 10.19 25.92 34.21
N SER A 155 10.79 26.70 33.32
CA SER A 155 10.47 26.77 31.89
C SER A 155 10.86 25.51 31.09
N ASP A 156 11.62 24.60 31.70
CA ASP A 156 12.08 23.33 31.13
C ASP A 156 11.27 22.12 31.60
N ARG A 157 10.31 22.31 32.53
CA ARG A 157 9.46 21.23 33.08
C ARG A 157 8.34 20.75 32.16
N VAL A 158 8.21 21.31 30.96
CA VAL A 158 7.29 20.78 29.94
C VAL A 158 7.73 19.36 29.54
N PRO A 159 6.86 18.33 29.56
CA PRO A 159 7.28 16.92 29.47
C PRO A 159 8.21 16.57 28.29
N LEU A 160 7.92 17.08 27.08
CA LEU A 160 8.75 16.88 25.90
C LEU A 160 10.16 17.48 26.09
N LYS A 161 10.20 18.73 26.54
CA LYS A 161 11.44 19.49 26.74
C LYS A 161 12.28 18.88 27.86
N ALA A 162 11.64 18.49 28.97
CA ALA A 162 12.25 17.78 30.07
C ALA A 162 12.90 16.46 29.59
N SER A 163 12.16 15.65 28.84
CA SER A 163 12.67 14.38 28.27
C SER A 163 13.90 14.60 27.38
N ILE A 164 13.84 15.57 26.47
CA ILE A 164 14.96 15.91 25.58
C ILE A 164 16.19 16.37 26.39
N ILE A 165 15.99 17.21 27.40
CA ILE A 165 17.07 17.67 28.27
C ILE A 165 17.69 16.49 29.03
N THR A 166 16.88 15.59 29.59
CA THR A 166 17.35 14.41 30.30
C THR A 166 18.16 13.49 29.38
N GLN A 167 17.71 13.27 28.14
CA GLN A 167 18.45 12.47 27.16
C GLN A 167 19.81 13.10 26.83
N LEU A 168 19.86 14.40 26.57
CA LEU A 168 21.13 15.09 26.29
C LEU A 168 22.06 15.11 27.52
N ALA A 169 21.52 15.26 28.72
CA ALA A 169 22.29 15.20 29.96
C ALA A 169 22.88 13.79 30.22
N ALA A 170 22.18 12.73 29.81
CA ALA A 170 22.70 11.37 29.87
C ALA A 170 23.89 11.13 28.92
N ILE A 171 24.03 11.94 27.86
CA ILE A 171 25.11 11.83 26.88
C ILE A 171 26.27 12.78 27.20
N PHE A 172 25.97 14.05 27.50
CA PHE A 172 26.96 15.11 27.67
C PHE A 172 27.20 15.53 29.12
N GLY A 173 26.43 15.01 30.06
CA GLY A 173 26.41 15.50 31.44
C GLY A 173 25.61 16.79 31.60
N VAL A 174 25.52 17.26 32.85
CA VAL A 174 24.86 18.53 33.21
C VAL A 174 25.87 19.67 33.08
N PRO A 175 25.59 20.75 32.32
CA PRO A 175 26.51 21.89 32.25
C PRO A 175 26.52 22.63 33.59
N GLN A 176 27.59 22.46 34.37
CA GLN A 176 27.77 23.17 35.65
C GLN A 176 28.71 24.39 35.56
N SER A 177 29.42 24.60 34.44
CA SER A 177 30.38 25.71 34.26
C SER A 177 30.43 26.27 32.83
N GLN A 178 30.80 27.55 32.70
CA GLN A 178 30.92 28.26 31.40
C GLN A 178 31.99 27.64 30.46
N ALA A 179 32.98 26.92 31.01
CA ALA A 179 34.01 26.24 30.22
C ALA A 179 33.48 25.00 29.47
N LEU A 180 32.50 24.29 30.04
CA LEU A 180 31.85 23.13 29.41
C LEU A 180 30.88 23.54 28.28
N GLN A 181 30.37 24.78 28.30
CA GLN A 181 29.50 25.31 27.24
C GLN A 181 30.23 25.55 25.91
N GLN A 182 31.54 25.79 25.93
CA GLN A 182 32.33 26.08 24.72
C GLN A 182 32.81 24.82 23.97
N GLN A 183 32.81 23.65 24.62
CA GLN A 183 33.27 22.38 24.04
C GLN A 183 32.16 21.42 23.61
N GLN A 184 30.89 21.74 23.92
CA GLN A 184 29.76 20.88 23.57
C GLN A 184 29.18 21.26 22.19
N PRO A 185 28.74 20.28 21.36
CA PRO A 185 27.93 20.58 20.19
C PRO A 185 26.75 21.45 20.64
N ASN A 186 26.34 22.43 19.83
CA ASN A 186 25.37 23.44 20.24
C ASN A 186 24.06 22.77 20.73
N ILE A 187 23.96 22.57 22.05
CA ILE A 187 22.90 21.78 22.70
C ILE A 187 21.54 22.34 22.35
N ASN A 188 21.43 23.66 22.18
CA ASN A 188 20.18 24.31 21.78
C ASN A 188 19.76 23.94 20.35
N ILE A 189 20.71 23.75 19.43
CA ILE A 189 20.43 23.24 18.09
C ILE A 189 19.95 21.78 18.16
N LEU A 190 20.61 20.94 18.96
CA LEU A 190 20.21 19.54 19.15
C LEU A 190 18.80 19.44 19.76
N LYS A 191 18.50 20.22 20.81
CA LYS A 191 17.16 20.33 21.40
C LYS A 191 16.11 20.64 20.35
N LYS A 192 16.33 21.68 19.53
CA LYS A 192 15.39 22.09 18.49
C LYS A 192 15.19 21.02 17.41
N LYS A 193 16.25 20.30 17.04
CA LYS A 193 16.16 19.17 16.09
C LYS A 193 15.34 18.02 16.67
N MET A 194 15.61 17.63 17.92
CA MET A 194 14.85 16.60 18.63
C MET A 194 13.38 16.97 18.76
N GLU A 195 13.06 18.22 19.14
CA GLU A 195 11.68 18.72 19.17
C GLU A 195 11.01 18.61 17.79
N THR A 196 11.70 19.06 16.74
CA THR A 196 11.20 19.00 15.36
C THR A 196 10.93 17.57 14.91
N HIS A 197 11.81 16.63 15.28
CA HIS A 197 11.65 15.21 14.99
C HIS A 197 10.41 14.62 15.69
N GLU A 198 10.24 14.89 16.98
CA GLU A 198 9.08 14.44 17.75
C GLU A 198 7.76 15.00 17.19
N TYR A 199 7.73 16.28 16.79
CA TYR A 199 6.57 16.85 16.10
C TYR A 199 6.27 16.14 14.78
N LYS A 200 7.29 15.83 13.96
CA LYS A 200 7.11 15.06 12.71
C LYS A 200 6.51 13.68 12.98
N LEU A 201 7.00 12.96 13.98
CA LEU A 201 6.48 11.65 14.37
C LEU A 201 5.02 11.73 14.86
N ALA A 202 4.67 12.74 15.66
CA ALA A 202 3.31 12.96 16.13
C ALA A 202 2.32 13.23 14.98
N ILE A 203 2.73 14.04 14.00
CA ILE A 203 1.95 14.29 12.77
C ILE A 203 1.77 12.99 11.99
N GLN A 204 2.83 12.18 11.83
CA GLN A 204 2.75 10.90 11.13
C GLN A 204 1.82 9.91 11.84
N LYS A 205 1.89 9.79 13.17
CA LYS A 205 0.96 8.95 13.96
C LYS A 205 -0.49 9.40 13.79
N THR A 206 -0.73 10.70 13.75
CA THR A 206 -2.07 11.26 13.49
C THR A 206 -2.57 10.89 12.09
N LYS A 207 -1.71 10.96 11.08
CA LYS A 207 -2.03 10.50 9.71
C LYS A 207 -2.39 9.01 9.67
N THR A 208 -1.64 8.14 10.36
CA THR A 208 -1.94 6.69 10.42
C THR A 208 -3.25 6.38 11.14
N SER A 209 -3.53 7.08 12.25
CA SER A 209 -4.83 6.97 12.95
C SER A 209 -5.99 7.42 12.04
N ASN A 210 -5.80 8.51 11.31
CA ASN A 210 -6.76 8.98 10.32
C ASN A 210 -6.97 7.99 9.17
N ALA A 211 -5.94 7.22 8.78
CA ALA A 211 -6.07 6.18 7.76
C ALA A 211 -6.99 5.02 8.21
N ALA A 212 -6.94 4.61 9.48
CA ALA A 212 -7.86 3.60 10.02
C ALA A 212 -9.31 4.10 10.06
N LYS A 213 -9.51 5.37 10.44
CA LYS A 213 -10.83 6.02 10.37
C LYS A 213 -11.34 6.12 8.94
N LYS A 214 -10.49 6.58 8.00
CA LYS A 214 -10.78 6.65 6.56
C LYS A 214 -11.20 5.27 6.05
N LEU A 215 -10.50 4.19 6.41
CA LEU A 215 -10.89 2.83 6.01
C LEU A 215 -12.29 2.43 6.49
N ASN A 216 -12.69 2.80 7.72
CA ASN A 216 -14.05 2.55 8.21
C ASN A 216 -15.08 3.38 7.43
N ASP A 217 -14.80 4.66 7.16
CA ASP A 217 -15.70 5.52 6.37
C ASP A 217 -15.90 4.98 4.94
N ILE A 218 -14.85 4.40 4.35
CA ILE A 218 -14.89 3.72 3.05
C ILE A 218 -15.72 2.44 3.10
N LYS A 219 -15.60 1.63 4.15
CA LYS A 219 -16.47 0.46 4.33
C LYS A 219 -17.94 0.85 4.46
N VAL A 220 -18.24 1.89 5.24
CA VAL A 220 -19.61 2.43 5.36
C VAL A 220 -20.13 2.88 3.99
N SER A 221 -19.31 3.59 3.21
CA SER A 221 -19.67 4.02 1.86
C SER A 221 -19.96 2.84 0.92
N MET A 222 -19.21 1.73 1.04
CA MET A 222 -19.48 0.49 0.29
C MET A 222 -20.82 -0.15 0.69
N VAL A 223 -21.12 -0.23 1.98
CA VAL A 223 -22.40 -0.77 2.48
C VAL A 223 -23.59 0.03 1.95
N TYR A 224 -23.48 1.36 1.88
CA TYR A 224 -24.52 2.20 1.28
C TYR A 224 -24.74 1.89 -0.22
N LEU A 225 -23.68 1.56 -0.97
CA LEU A 225 -23.82 1.15 -2.36
C LEU A 225 -24.42 -0.24 -2.52
N GLU A 226 -24.10 -1.18 -1.63
CA GLU A 226 -24.76 -2.48 -1.59
C GLU A 226 -26.26 -2.34 -1.31
N TRP A 227 -26.62 -1.45 -0.38
CA TRP A 227 -28.01 -1.12 -0.11
C TRP A 227 -28.71 -0.48 -1.30
N TYR A 228 -28.07 0.51 -1.95
CA TYR A 228 -28.55 1.12 -3.19
C TYR A 228 -28.76 0.08 -4.29
N LYS A 229 -27.83 -0.87 -4.45
CA LYS A 229 -27.96 -1.98 -5.41
C LYS A 229 -29.18 -2.85 -5.12
N LYS A 230 -29.40 -3.19 -3.84
CA LYS A 230 -30.56 -3.98 -3.41
C LYS A 230 -31.87 -3.24 -3.68
N GLU A 231 -31.93 -1.94 -3.39
CA GLU A 231 -33.10 -1.13 -3.67
C GLU A 231 -33.41 -1.07 -5.18
N ALA A 232 -32.37 -0.85 -6.00
CA ALA A 232 -32.51 -0.82 -7.45
C ALA A 232 -32.96 -2.15 -8.06
N LYS A 233 -32.51 -3.27 -7.48
CA LYS A 233 -32.98 -4.61 -7.82
C LYS A 233 -34.45 -4.80 -7.49
N GLY A 234 -34.90 -4.34 -6.31
CA GLY A 234 -36.32 -4.41 -5.89
C GLY A 234 -37.28 -3.64 -6.81
N ARG A 235 -36.78 -2.68 -7.58
CA ARG A 235 -37.57 -1.95 -8.60
C ARG A 235 -37.49 -2.54 -10.01
N GLU A 236 -36.82 -3.68 -10.18
CA GLU A 236 -36.54 -4.32 -11.48
C GLU A 236 -35.75 -3.45 -12.48
N ILE A 237 -34.99 -2.47 -11.98
CA ILE A 237 -34.18 -1.55 -12.82
C ILE A 237 -32.71 -1.96 -12.83
N GLY A 238 -32.18 -2.30 -11.66
CA GLY A 238 -30.74 -2.49 -11.48
C GLY A 238 -30.01 -1.17 -11.23
N TYR A 239 -28.93 -1.24 -10.46
CA TYR A 239 -28.27 -0.06 -9.92
C TYR A 239 -27.55 0.78 -10.98
N TYR A 240 -27.02 0.13 -12.02
CA TYR A 240 -26.45 0.80 -13.20
C TYR A 240 -27.47 1.72 -13.87
N ASP A 241 -28.62 1.17 -14.28
CA ASP A 241 -29.68 1.89 -14.98
C ASP A 241 -30.37 2.91 -14.08
N MET A 242 -30.55 2.61 -12.79
CA MET A 242 -31.11 3.56 -11.82
C MET A 242 -30.22 4.80 -11.71
N TYR A 243 -28.89 4.60 -11.63
CA TYR A 243 -27.92 5.67 -11.53
C TYR A 243 -27.85 6.48 -12.83
N LYS A 244 -27.72 5.80 -13.98
CA LYS A 244 -27.71 6.41 -15.31
C LYS A 244 -28.95 7.28 -15.53
N ASN A 245 -30.13 6.81 -15.12
CA ASN A 245 -31.38 7.53 -15.38
C ASN A 245 -31.72 8.62 -14.33
N LYS A 246 -30.95 8.77 -13.24
CA LYS A 246 -31.22 9.72 -12.12
C LYS A 246 -32.66 9.64 -11.58
N ARG A 247 -33.32 8.48 -11.67
CA ARG A 247 -34.69 8.28 -11.19
C ARG A 247 -34.67 8.09 -9.66
N ASN A 248 -35.02 9.14 -8.92
CA ASN A 248 -35.04 9.29 -7.46
C ASN A 248 -33.67 9.52 -6.79
N MET A 249 -33.34 10.80 -6.55
CA MET A 249 -32.19 11.25 -5.76
C MET A 249 -32.48 11.44 -4.27
N ASN A 250 -33.72 11.22 -3.81
CA ASN A 250 -34.16 11.85 -2.55
C ASN A 250 -33.71 11.16 -1.25
N ASP A 251 -33.21 9.91 -1.27
CA ASP A 251 -32.90 9.20 -0.01
C ASP A 251 -31.45 8.66 0.12
N VAL A 252 -30.66 8.61 -0.97
CA VAL A 252 -29.26 8.11 -0.92
C VAL A 252 -28.37 8.99 -1.78
N ASN A 253 -27.44 9.73 -1.17
CA ASN A 253 -26.44 10.50 -1.88
C ASN A 253 -25.32 9.58 -2.44
N VAL A 254 -25.69 8.75 -3.42
CA VAL A 254 -24.78 7.83 -4.12
C VAL A 254 -23.57 8.57 -4.69
N TYR A 255 -23.77 9.81 -5.13
CA TYR A 255 -22.71 10.68 -5.63
C TYR A 255 -21.64 10.96 -4.57
N GLU A 256 -22.03 11.29 -3.34
CA GLU A 256 -21.07 11.48 -2.24
C GLU A 256 -20.30 10.21 -1.91
N PHE A 257 -20.97 9.06 -1.84
CA PHE A 257 -20.31 7.78 -1.57
C PHE A 257 -19.34 7.41 -2.70
N LYS A 258 -19.75 7.59 -3.96
CA LYS A 258 -18.91 7.43 -5.15
C LYS A 258 -17.65 8.29 -5.06
N LYS A 259 -17.80 9.57 -4.71
CA LYS A 259 -16.68 10.51 -4.57
C LYS A 259 -15.71 10.09 -3.46
N LYS A 260 -16.23 9.73 -2.28
CA LYS A 260 -15.40 9.27 -1.15
C LYS A 260 -14.59 8.02 -1.50
N LEU A 261 -15.24 7.02 -2.11
CA LEU A 261 -14.60 5.79 -2.57
C LEU A 261 -13.54 6.07 -3.63
N SER A 262 -13.88 6.88 -4.64
CA SER A 262 -12.96 7.20 -5.75
C SER A 262 -11.69 7.88 -5.24
N ASN A 263 -11.81 8.89 -4.38
CA ASN A 263 -10.66 9.59 -3.81
C ASN A 263 -9.76 8.62 -3.01
N TYR A 264 -10.33 7.77 -2.16
CA TYR A 264 -9.54 6.84 -1.36
C TYR A 264 -8.76 5.83 -2.22
N TRP A 265 -9.42 5.23 -3.22
CA TRP A 265 -8.77 4.22 -4.05
C TRP A 265 -7.76 4.82 -5.02
N GLN A 266 -7.98 6.04 -5.51
CA GLN A 266 -6.97 6.78 -6.27
C GLN A 266 -5.73 7.05 -5.43
N ASP A 267 -5.88 7.62 -4.22
CA ASP A 267 -4.77 7.88 -3.30
C ASP A 267 -3.98 6.59 -3.00
N LEU A 268 -4.68 5.47 -2.74
CA LEU A 268 -4.05 4.20 -2.38
C LEU A 268 -3.30 3.59 -3.57
N VAL A 269 -3.88 3.63 -4.76
CA VAL A 269 -3.23 3.13 -5.99
C VAL A 269 -1.97 3.93 -6.29
N GLU A 270 -2.03 5.26 -6.16
CA GLU A 270 -0.86 6.13 -6.34
C GLU A 270 0.22 5.87 -5.26
N GLU A 271 -0.18 5.66 -4.00
CA GLU A 271 0.76 5.30 -2.93
C GLU A 271 1.48 3.97 -3.24
N VAL A 272 0.76 2.96 -3.75
CA VAL A 272 1.32 1.65 -4.10
C VAL A 272 2.25 1.74 -5.31
N GLU A 273 1.84 2.47 -6.36
CA GLU A 273 2.63 2.64 -7.58
C GLU A 273 3.99 3.30 -7.30
N ASN A 274 4.06 4.17 -6.29
CA ASN A 274 5.27 4.87 -5.89
C ASN A 274 6.19 4.09 -4.92
N LYS A 275 5.85 2.84 -4.52
CA LYS A 275 6.66 2.02 -3.60
C LYS A 275 7.59 1.04 -4.32
N PRO A 276 8.73 0.63 -3.71
CA PRO A 276 9.66 -0.33 -4.31
C PRO A 276 9.06 -1.75 -4.44
N GLN A 277 9.38 -2.42 -5.55
CA GLN A 277 8.78 -3.69 -6.02
C GLN A 277 8.77 -4.88 -5.04
N LYS A 278 9.63 -4.93 -4.01
CA LYS A 278 9.70 -6.09 -3.09
C LYS A 278 8.67 -6.08 -1.96
N GLU A 279 8.14 -4.92 -1.59
CA GLU A 279 7.06 -4.78 -0.58
C GLU A 279 5.66 -4.93 -1.20
N GLU A 280 5.57 -4.94 -2.55
CA GLU A 280 4.33 -5.08 -3.31
C GLU A 280 3.60 -6.39 -3.03
N ALA A 281 4.30 -7.53 -2.93
CA ALA A 281 3.64 -8.83 -2.86
C ALA A 281 2.78 -9.03 -1.59
N ALA A 282 3.26 -8.58 -0.43
CA ALA A 282 2.57 -8.71 0.84
C ALA A 282 1.50 -7.62 1.04
N LEU A 283 1.75 -6.40 0.55
CA LEU A 283 0.78 -5.31 0.59
C LEU A 283 -0.39 -5.58 -0.37
N ARG A 284 -0.11 -6.02 -1.61
CA ARG A 284 -1.14 -6.36 -2.62
C ARG A 284 -2.18 -7.31 -2.04
N THR A 285 -1.79 -8.41 -1.40
CA THR A 285 -2.77 -9.38 -0.86
C THR A 285 -3.74 -8.76 0.16
N ARG A 286 -3.33 -7.73 0.92
CA ARG A 286 -4.17 -7.13 1.99
C ARG A 286 -5.30 -6.24 1.46
N TRP A 287 -5.07 -5.49 0.38
CA TRP A 287 -6.05 -4.53 -0.15
C TRP A 287 -6.63 -4.93 -1.51
N LEU A 288 -5.99 -5.84 -2.25
CA LEU A 288 -6.39 -6.19 -3.62
C LEU A 288 -7.81 -6.76 -3.70
N MET A 289 -8.24 -7.55 -2.71
CA MET A 289 -9.63 -8.02 -2.65
C MET A 289 -10.61 -6.85 -2.47
N GLY A 290 -10.30 -5.93 -1.55
CA GLY A 290 -11.10 -4.71 -1.36
C GLY A 290 -11.12 -3.83 -2.62
N GLY A 291 -9.99 -3.72 -3.32
CA GLY A 291 -9.86 -2.95 -4.55
C GLY A 291 -10.61 -3.58 -5.70
N THR A 292 -10.65 -4.91 -5.76
CA THR A 292 -11.44 -5.68 -6.73
C THR A 292 -12.93 -5.48 -6.49
N THR A 293 -13.40 -5.59 -5.24
CA THR A 293 -14.80 -5.30 -4.89
C THR A 293 -15.16 -3.86 -5.23
N TYR A 294 -14.29 -2.91 -4.91
CA TYR A 294 -14.46 -1.50 -5.30
C TYR A 294 -14.60 -1.35 -6.82
N ARG A 295 -13.65 -1.87 -7.60
CA ARG A 295 -13.68 -1.80 -9.06
C ARG A 295 -14.99 -2.35 -9.62
N ARG A 296 -15.37 -3.57 -9.23
CA ARG A 296 -16.59 -4.23 -9.71
C ARG A 296 -17.89 -3.54 -9.29
N MET A 297 -17.92 -2.86 -8.14
CA MET A 297 -19.09 -2.09 -7.70
C MET A 297 -19.15 -0.71 -8.37
N MET A 298 -18.01 -0.03 -8.47
CA MET A 298 -17.93 1.40 -8.78
C MET A 298 -17.74 1.73 -10.26
N GLU A 299 -16.99 0.91 -10.99
CA GLU A 299 -16.71 1.16 -12.40
C GLU A 299 -18.00 1.21 -13.24
N PRO A 300 -19.03 0.36 -13.02
CA PRO A 300 -20.33 0.51 -13.65
C PRO A 300 -20.98 1.89 -13.47
N LEU A 301 -20.81 2.54 -12.32
CA LEU A 301 -21.35 3.88 -12.08
C LEU A 301 -20.54 4.98 -12.77
N HIS A 302 -19.25 4.75 -13.04
CA HIS A 302 -18.45 5.63 -13.88
C HIS A 302 -18.83 5.48 -15.36
N ILE A 303 -19.03 4.24 -15.83
CA ILE A 303 -19.52 3.93 -17.18
C ILE A 303 -20.89 4.59 -17.42
N ALA A 304 -21.80 4.47 -16.46
CA ALA A 304 -23.15 5.06 -16.53
C ALA A 304 -23.10 6.59 -16.72
N GLU A 305 -22.22 7.28 -16.00
CA GLU A 305 -21.97 8.72 -16.18
C GLU A 305 -21.37 9.01 -17.55
N TYR A 306 -20.33 8.27 -17.94
CA TYR A 306 -19.62 8.47 -19.18
C TYR A 306 -20.54 8.40 -20.40
N TYR A 307 -21.31 7.34 -20.55
CA TYR A 307 -22.25 7.17 -21.68
C TYR A 307 -23.49 8.06 -21.59
N LYS A 308 -23.79 8.62 -20.42
CA LYS A 308 -24.84 9.64 -20.30
C LYS A 308 -24.40 11.00 -20.83
N GLU A 309 -23.12 11.33 -20.67
CA GLU A 309 -22.57 12.66 -20.98
C GLU A 309 -21.89 12.74 -22.35
N ASN A 310 -21.43 11.62 -22.92
CA ASN A 310 -20.51 11.62 -24.07
C ASN A 310 -21.05 10.98 -25.36
N ASP A 311 -22.37 10.76 -25.51
CA ASP A 311 -23.06 10.34 -26.76
C ASP A 311 -22.19 9.55 -27.77
N GLY A 312 -21.74 8.35 -27.38
CA GLY A 312 -21.13 7.38 -28.30
C GLY A 312 -19.61 7.39 -28.42
N LYS A 313 -18.87 7.81 -27.37
CA LYS A 313 -17.43 7.55 -27.25
C LYS A 313 -17.16 6.19 -26.58
N ASN A 314 -16.00 5.59 -26.88
CA ASN A 314 -15.54 4.33 -26.34
C ASN A 314 -14.95 4.51 -24.92
N TYR A 315 -15.68 4.06 -23.89
CA TYR A 315 -15.22 4.17 -22.48
C TYR A 315 -13.84 3.54 -22.23
N ILE A 316 -13.51 2.47 -22.94
CA ILE A 316 -12.28 1.70 -22.69
C ILE A 316 -11.03 2.56 -22.93
N GLU A 317 -11.09 3.52 -23.85
CA GLU A 317 -9.99 4.43 -24.19
C GLU A 317 -9.78 5.52 -23.12
N GLU A 318 -10.86 5.93 -22.45
CA GLU A 318 -10.87 6.98 -21.41
C GLU A 318 -10.93 6.39 -19.98
N ARG A 319 -10.66 5.09 -19.88
CA ARG A 319 -10.83 4.34 -18.64
C ARG A 319 -9.89 4.88 -17.54
N PRO A 320 -10.40 5.25 -16.35
CA PRO A 320 -9.58 5.79 -15.28
C PRO A 320 -8.43 4.87 -14.86
N LYS A 321 -7.21 5.42 -14.79
CA LYS A 321 -5.94 4.71 -14.49
C LYS A 321 -6.04 3.74 -13.31
N HIS A 322 -6.69 4.16 -12.23
CA HIS A 322 -6.79 3.36 -11.01
C HIS A 322 -7.59 2.06 -11.19
N PHE A 323 -8.62 2.02 -12.05
CA PHE A 323 -9.32 0.76 -12.36
C PHE A 323 -8.45 -0.20 -13.17
N ILE A 324 -7.71 0.33 -14.16
CA ILE A 324 -6.75 -0.43 -14.98
C ILE A 324 -5.70 -1.09 -14.09
N LEU A 325 -5.10 -0.33 -13.17
CA LEU A 325 -4.07 -0.85 -12.26
C LEU A 325 -4.62 -1.91 -11.31
N LEU A 326 -5.81 -1.70 -10.73
CA LEU A 326 -6.45 -2.68 -9.86
C LEU A 326 -6.74 -4.00 -10.57
N GLU A 327 -7.18 -3.95 -11.82
CA GLU A 327 -7.40 -5.15 -12.64
C GLU A 327 -6.09 -5.85 -13.02
N LYS A 328 -5.09 -5.08 -13.45
CA LYS A 328 -3.75 -5.60 -13.77
C LYS A 328 -3.15 -6.34 -12.57
N TRP A 329 -3.17 -5.74 -11.39
CA TRP A 329 -2.62 -6.34 -10.19
C TRP A 329 -3.39 -7.58 -9.74
N LEU A 330 -4.71 -7.65 -10.00
CA LEU A 330 -5.49 -8.87 -9.73
C LEU A 330 -5.05 -10.01 -10.66
N LYS A 331 -4.89 -9.73 -11.94
CA LYS A 331 -4.44 -10.72 -12.92
C LYS A 331 -3.05 -11.26 -12.60
N GLU A 332 -2.10 -10.38 -12.27
CA GLU A 332 -0.75 -10.77 -11.83
C GLU A 332 -0.79 -11.69 -10.59
N GLU A 333 -1.70 -11.41 -9.64
CA GLU A 333 -1.88 -12.22 -8.44
C GLU A 333 -2.47 -13.61 -8.75
N GLU A 334 -3.44 -13.69 -9.64
CA GLU A 334 -4.07 -14.94 -10.06
C GLU A 334 -3.06 -15.82 -10.82
N GLU A 335 -2.32 -15.24 -11.76
CA GLU A 335 -1.23 -15.92 -12.49
C GLU A 335 -0.17 -16.47 -11.52
N ARG A 336 0.22 -15.67 -10.52
CA ARG A 336 1.15 -16.10 -9.46
C ARG A 336 0.62 -17.31 -8.69
N LYS A 337 -0.66 -17.30 -8.30
CA LYS A 337 -1.30 -18.41 -7.58
C LYS A 337 -1.38 -19.67 -8.44
N VAL A 338 -1.72 -19.54 -9.71
CA VAL A 338 -1.74 -20.67 -10.66
C VAL A 338 -0.35 -21.27 -10.80
N ALA A 339 0.69 -20.45 -10.98
CA ALA A 339 2.07 -20.92 -11.04
C ALA A 339 2.52 -21.62 -9.75
N GLU A 340 2.04 -21.18 -8.58
CA GLU A 340 2.31 -21.84 -7.29
C GLU A 340 1.60 -23.20 -7.16
N ARG A 341 0.33 -23.30 -7.57
CA ARG A 341 -0.42 -24.57 -7.57
C ARG A 341 0.18 -25.58 -8.54
N ASN A 342 0.56 -25.14 -9.73
CA ASN A 342 1.21 -25.99 -10.73
C ASN A 342 2.53 -26.56 -10.18
N ARG A 343 3.31 -25.75 -9.45
CA ARG A 343 4.52 -26.24 -8.75
C ARG A 343 4.23 -27.27 -7.65
N ARG A 344 3.05 -27.24 -7.04
CA ARG A 344 2.59 -28.23 -6.05
C ARG A 344 1.97 -29.49 -6.65
N GLY A 345 1.81 -29.57 -7.97
CA GLY A 345 1.17 -30.70 -8.64
C GLY A 345 -0.35 -30.78 -8.42
N GLU A 346 -0.99 -29.68 -8.03
CA GLU A 346 -2.44 -29.61 -7.83
C GLU A 346 -3.16 -29.51 -9.19
N THR A 347 -4.09 -30.43 -9.47
CA THR A 347 -4.97 -30.34 -10.65
C THR A 347 -5.98 -29.21 -10.49
N VAL A 348 -5.99 -28.28 -11.44
CA VAL A 348 -7.03 -27.24 -11.53
C VAL A 348 -8.25 -27.86 -12.19
N GLU A 349 -9.37 -27.96 -11.46
CA GLU A 349 -10.65 -28.37 -12.06
C GLU A 349 -11.05 -27.36 -13.14
N ASP A 350 -11.40 -27.87 -14.32
CA ASP A 350 -11.88 -27.06 -15.43
C ASP A 350 -13.37 -26.69 -15.23
N GLY A 351 -13.68 -25.40 -15.36
CA GLY A 351 -15.02 -24.85 -15.20
C GLY A 351 -15.28 -24.03 -13.93
N PRO A 352 -16.45 -23.36 -13.84
CA PRO A 352 -16.78 -22.47 -12.73
C PRO A 352 -16.91 -23.28 -11.43
N SER A 353 -16.28 -22.79 -10.36
CA SER A 353 -16.37 -23.46 -9.07
C SER A 353 -17.82 -23.60 -8.61
N LYS A 354 -18.16 -24.74 -8.00
CA LYS A 354 -19.48 -24.97 -7.41
C LYS A 354 -19.90 -23.84 -6.46
N PHE A 355 -18.92 -23.26 -5.76
CA PHE A 355 -19.11 -22.11 -4.90
C PHE A 355 -19.57 -20.86 -5.67
N LYS A 356 -19.00 -20.59 -6.86
CA LYS A 356 -19.41 -19.45 -7.70
C LYS A 356 -20.85 -19.60 -8.19
N ALA A 357 -21.22 -20.79 -8.66
CA ALA A 357 -22.59 -21.09 -9.08
C ALA A 357 -23.60 -20.89 -7.94
N GLN A 358 -23.29 -21.38 -6.74
CA GLN A 358 -24.17 -21.23 -5.56
C GLN A 358 -24.37 -19.78 -5.11
N ASN A 359 -23.41 -18.89 -5.39
CA ASN A 359 -23.43 -17.50 -4.94
C ASN A 359 -23.79 -16.49 -6.04
N VAL A 360 -24.12 -16.96 -7.26
CA VAL A 360 -24.37 -16.12 -8.44
C VAL A 360 -25.42 -15.02 -8.20
N ALA A 361 -26.43 -15.26 -7.36
CA ALA A 361 -27.44 -14.27 -6.99
C ALA A 361 -26.87 -12.98 -6.37
N SER A 362 -25.70 -13.07 -5.75
CA SER A 362 -25.05 -11.99 -4.99
C SER A 362 -23.79 -11.43 -5.66
N ILE A 363 -23.36 -11.97 -6.81
CA ILE A 363 -22.11 -11.53 -7.43
C ILE A 363 -22.24 -10.14 -8.05
N LEU A 364 -21.11 -9.44 -8.06
CA LEU A 364 -20.82 -8.37 -9.01
C LEU A 364 -20.22 -8.99 -10.27
N ASN A 365 -20.39 -8.34 -11.41
CA ASN A 365 -19.80 -8.80 -12.66
C ASN A 365 -18.28 -8.91 -12.50
N ASP A 366 -17.70 -10.03 -12.95
CA ASP A 366 -16.26 -10.24 -12.87
C ASP A 366 -15.51 -9.22 -13.72
N ASP A 367 -16.04 -9.01 -14.93
CA ASP A 367 -15.71 -7.90 -15.81
C ASP A 367 -16.50 -6.66 -15.39
N SER A 368 -15.79 -5.71 -14.79
CA SER A 368 -16.34 -4.44 -14.35
C SER A 368 -16.67 -3.49 -15.51
N CYS A 369 -16.18 -3.77 -16.72
CA CYS A 369 -16.49 -3.06 -17.96
C CYS A 369 -17.69 -3.65 -18.73
N PHE A 370 -18.36 -4.69 -18.21
CA PHE A 370 -19.54 -5.31 -18.84
C PHE A 370 -20.55 -4.30 -19.40
N TRP A 371 -20.87 -3.26 -18.62
CA TRP A 371 -21.83 -2.26 -19.05
C TRP A 371 -21.33 -1.37 -20.19
N ALA A 372 -20.02 -1.15 -20.33
CA ALA A 372 -19.49 -0.44 -21.49
C ALA A 372 -19.73 -1.26 -22.77
N HIS A 373 -19.53 -2.58 -22.71
CA HIS A 373 -19.86 -3.48 -23.82
C HIS A 373 -21.35 -3.46 -24.19
N VAL A 374 -22.25 -3.39 -23.20
CA VAL A 374 -23.70 -3.24 -23.43
C VAL A 374 -24.02 -1.92 -24.15
N GLU A 375 -23.40 -0.81 -23.75
CA GLU A 375 -23.63 0.50 -24.38
C GLU A 375 -23.14 0.53 -25.82
N GLU A 376 -21.95 0.01 -26.10
CA GLU A 376 -21.44 -0.13 -27.48
C GLU A 376 -22.38 -1.00 -28.33
N ALA A 377 -22.85 -2.12 -27.79
CA ALA A 377 -23.80 -2.98 -28.49
C ALA A 377 -25.15 -2.28 -28.74
N LEU A 378 -25.64 -1.44 -27.82
CA LEU A 378 -26.82 -0.59 -28.04
C LEU A 378 -26.60 0.44 -29.15
N ILE A 379 -25.45 1.10 -29.18
CA ILE A 379 -25.08 2.06 -30.22
C ILE A 379 -25.10 1.37 -31.59
N LEU A 380 -24.51 0.18 -31.71
CA LEU A 380 -24.53 -0.62 -32.95
C LEU A 380 -25.96 -0.98 -33.38
N CYS A 381 -26.84 -1.37 -32.44
CA CYS A 381 -28.25 -1.61 -32.74
C CYS A 381 -28.94 -0.36 -33.30
N TYR A 382 -28.72 0.81 -32.69
CA TYR A 382 -29.32 2.06 -33.17
C TYR A 382 -28.77 2.51 -34.54
N GLN A 383 -27.48 2.27 -34.81
CA GLN A 383 -26.88 2.53 -36.12
C GLN A 383 -27.55 1.67 -37.22
N LEU A 384 -27.82 0.39 -36.92
CA LEU A 384 -28.52 -0.51 -37.83
C LEU A 384 -29.99 -0.13 -38.05
N GLU A 385 -30.69 0.31 -37.01
CA GLU A 385 -32.10 0.76 -37.10
C GLU A 385 -32.26 2.05 -37.92
N ARG A 386 -31.30 2.99 -37.84
CA ARG A 386 -31.37 4.27 -38.56
C ARG A 386 -31.19 4.14 -40.08
N GLY A 387 -30.66 3.01 -40.57
CA GLY A 387 -30.58 2.71 -42.00
C GLY A 387 -29.61 3.59 -42.81
N GLN A 388 -28.74 4.35 -42.15
CA GLN A 388 -27.82 5.32 -42.78
C GLN A 388 -26.42 4.75 -43.09
N THR A 389 -26.21 3.44 -42.95
CA THR A 389 -24.89 2.80 -43.07
C THR A 389 -24.75 2.02 -44.39
N SER A 390 -23.53 2.02 -44.94
CA SER A 390 -23.16 1.24 -46.13
C SER A 390 -23.30 -0.27 -45.88
N PHE A 391 -23.37 -1.09 -46.93
CA PHE A 391 -23.45 -2.55 -46.79
C PHE A 391 -22.28 -3.13 -45.96
N GLN A 392 -21.06 -2.63 -46.19
CA GLN A 392 -19.87 -3.07 -45.45
C GLN A 392 -19.95 -2.72 -43.97
N GLU A 393 -20.33 -1.48 -43.63
CA GLU A 393 -20.51 -1.05 -42.23
C GLU A 393 -21.63 -1.83 -41.55
N ARG A 394 -22.69 -2.16 -42.29
CA ARG A 394 -23.81 -2.96 -41.78
C ARG A 394 -23.37 -4.37 -41.40
N GLU A 395 -22.58 -5.03 -42.24
CA GLU A 395 -22.03 -6.35 -41.93
C GLU A 395 -21.02 -6.31 -40.77
N GLN A 396 -20.20 -5.26 -40.69
CA GLN A 396 -19.30 -5.06 -39.55
C GLN A 396 -20.06 -4.86 -38.22
N CYS A 397 -21.15 -4.08 -38.22
CA CYS A 397 -21.98 -3.91 -37.03
C CYS A 397 -22.61 -5.22 -36.58
N LYS A 398 -23.13 -6.03 -37.52
CA LYS A 398 -23.67 -7.36 -37.21
C LYS A 398 -22.60 -8.28 -36.62
N GLN A 399 -21.40 -8.28 -37.20
CA GLN A 399 -20.29 -9.10 -36.69
C GLN A 399 -19.96 -8.73 -35.24
N LYS A 400 -19.78 -7.44 -34.93
CA LYS A 400 -19.50 -6.98 -33.56
C LYS A 400 -20.61 -7.33 -32.57
N LEU A 401 -21.87 -7.32 -33.01
CA LEU A 401 -23.00 -7.74 -32.18
C LEU A 401 -22.98 -9.25 -31.91
N THR A 402 -22.60 -10.07 -32.88
CA THR A 402 -22.39 -11.51 -32.68
C THR A 402 -21.23 -11.78 -31.71
N GLU A 403 -20.11 -11.07 -31.85
CA GLU A 403 -18.98 -11.14 -30.91
C GLU A 403 -19.42 -10.78 -29.47
N PHE A 404 -20.30 -9.79 -29.32
CA PHE A 404 -20.87 -9.44 -28.03
C PHE A 404 -21.82 -10.52 -27.48
N GLU A 405 -22.64 -11.18 -28.34
CA GLU A 405 -23.43 -12.34 -27.92
C GLU A 405 -22.54 -13.47 -27.40
N GLU A 406 -21.46 -13.80 -28.11
CA GLU A 406 -20.50 -14.84 -27.71
C GLU A 406 -19.86 -14.52 -26.36
N TYR A 407 -19.46 -13.26 -26.15
CA TYR A 407 -18.97 -12.77 -24.86
C TYR A 407 -20.01 -12.97 -23.73
N VAL A 408 -21.28 -12.65 -23.97
CA VAL A 408 -22.35 -12.84 -22.99
C VAL A 408 -22.56 -14.32 -22.67
N LEU A 409 -22.54 -15.18 -23.69
CA LEU A 409 -22.69 -16.64 -23.51
C LEU A 409 -21.53 -17.23 -22.69
N ASP A 410 -20.29 -16.80 -22.94
CA ASP A 410 -19.14 -17.21 -22.12
C ASP A 410 -19.28 -16.73 -20.67
N ALA A 411 -19.66 -15.47 -20.46
CA ALA A 411 -19.87 -14.91 -19.13
C ALA A 411 -20.96 -15.67 -18.35
N LEU A 412 -22.05 -16.06 -19.01
CA LEU A 412 -23.11 -16.88 -18.41
C LEU A 412 -22.64 -18.31 -18.11
N LYS A 413 -21.90 -18.94 -19.04
CA LYS A 413 -21.32 -20.29 -18.86
C LYS A 413 -20.41 -20.34 -17.63
N ASN A 414 -19.68 -19.27 -17.37
CA ASN A 414 -18.70 -19.17 -16.29
C ASN A 414 -19.23 -18.54 -14.99
N PHE A 415 -20.55 -18.30 -14.88
CA PHE A 415 -21.18 -17.58 -13.77
C PHE A 415 -20.46 -16.24 -13.45
N ALA A 416 -19.97 -15.55 -14.47
CA ALA A 416 -19.12 -14.36 -14.36
C ALA A 416 -19.90 -13.04 -14.42
N VAL A 417 -21.21 -13.11 -14.69
CA VAL A 417 -22.09 -11.94 -14.78
C VAL A 417 -23.27 -12.07 -13.81
N SER A 418 -23.65 -10.96 -13.18
CA SER A 418 -24.73 -10.88 -12.21
C SER A 418 -26.10 -11.13 -12.87
N PRO A 419 -27.05 -11.82 -12.22
CA PRO A 419 -28.41 -11.98 -12.75
C PRO A 419 -29.16 -10.65 -12.88
N ASP A 420 -28.66 -9.58 -12.25
CA ASP A 420 -29.23 -8.24 -12.35
C ASP A 420 -29.27 -7.71 -13.80
N ILE A 421 -28.48 -8.27 -14.72
CA ILE A 421 -28.58 -7.94 -16.16
C ILE A 421 -29.93 -8.34 -16.77
N PHE A 422 -30.64 -9.31 -16.18
CA PHE A 422 -31.93 -9.78 -16.68
C PHE A 422 -33.13 -9.04 -16.06
N LEU A 423 -32.87 -8.01 -15.26
CA LEU A 423 -33.94 -7.18 -14.70
C LEU A 423 -34.71 -6.50 -15.84
N LYS A 424 -36.04 -6.45 -15.67
CA LYS A 424 -37.01 -6.05 -16.71
C LYS A 424 -36.69 -4.72 -17.38
N TYR A 425 -36.19 -3.75 -16.62
CA TYR A 425 -35.89 -2.39 -17.11
C TYR A 425 -34.40 -2.12 -17.29
N SER A 426 -33.56 -3.15 -17.31
CA SER A 426 -32.12 -3.00 -17.51
C SER A 426 -31.76 -2.65 -18.96
N SER A 427 -30.63 -1.98 -19.15
CA SER A 427 -30.10 -1.68 -20.49
C SER A 427 -29.74 -2.94 -21.28
N PHE A 428 -29.34 -4.03 -20.62
CA PHE A 428 -29.11 -5.32 -21.28
C PHE A 428 -30.41 -5.92 -21.84
N MET A 429 -31.51 -5.89 -21.09
CA MET A 429 -32.81 -6.34 -21.59
C MET A 429 -33.34 -5.47 -22.73
N HIS A 430 -33.01 -4.17 -22.71
CA HIS A 430 -33.30 -3.28 -23.83
C HIS A 430 -32.47 -3.62 -25.08
N TRP A 431 -31.16 -3.84 -24.91
CA TRP A 431 -30.29 -4.32 -25.99
C TRP A 431 -30.83 -5.61 -26.60
N TRP A 432 -31.15 -6.61 -25.76
CA TRP A 432 -31.67 -7.90 -26.21
C TRP A 432 -32.92 -7.74 -27.08
N LYS A 433 -33.85 -6.86 -26.67
CA LYS A 433 -35.07 -6.58 -27.44
C LYS A 433 -34.77 -6.03 -28.83
N GLN A 434 -33.74 -5.21 -28.99
CA GLN A 434 -33.33 -4.68 -30.29
C GLN A 434 -32.57 -5.72 -31.12
N TYR A 435 -31.61 -6.39 -30.48
CA TYR A 435 -30.78 -7.39 -31.14
C TYR A 435 -31.60 -8.58 -31.68
N ASN A 436 -32.60 -9.05 -30.92
CA ASN A 436 -33.47 -10.14 -31.34
C ASN A 436 -34.27 -9.83 -32.63
N LYS A 437 -34.54 -8.56 -32.94
CA LYS A 437 -35.15 -8.17 -34.23
C LYS A 437 -34.19 -8.35 -35.41
N ILE A 438 -32.89 -8.32 -35.15
CA ILE A 438 -31.83 -8.39 -36.16
C ILE A 438 -31.48 -9.86 -36.46
N VAL A 439 -31.28 -10.68 -35.42
CA VAL A 439 -30.84 -12.08 -35.57
C VAL A 439 -31.96 -13.12 -35.61
N GLY A 440 -33.16 -12.79 -35.09
CA GLY A 440 -34.26 -13.73 -34.97
C GLY A 440 -33.99 -14.89 -34.00
N SER A 441 -34.75 -15.98 -34.11
CA SER A 441 -34.73 -17.12 -33.16
C SER A 441 -33.59 -18.13 -33.37
N SER A 442 -32.56 -17.78 -34.13
CA SER A 442 -31.53 -18.74 -34.57
C SER A 442 -30.39 -18.95 -33.58
N THR A 443 -30.17 -18.01 -32.65
CA THR A 443 -28.99 -18.01 -31.78
C THR A 443 -29.20 -18.73 -30.45
N GLN A 444 -28.10 -19.11 -29.77
CA GLN A 444 -28.20 -19.79 -28.48
C GLN A 444 -28.79 -18.86 -27.41
N LEU A 445 -28.41 -17.58 -27.40
CA LEU A 445 -29.00 -16.60 -26.50
C LEU A 445 -30.49 -16.43 -26.78
N ALA A 446 -30.90 -16.42 -28.05
CA ALA A 446 -32.33 -16.35 -28.42
C ALA A 446 -33.17 -17.46 -27.79
N ARG A 447 -32.66 -18.69 -27.78
CA ARG A 447 -33.32 -19.82 -27.11
C ARG A 447 -33.39 -19.63 -25.60
N ILE A 448 -32.27 -19.26 -24.97
CA ILE A 448 -32.22 -19.01 -23.51
C ILE A 448 -33.26 -17.95 -23.10
N MET A 449 -33.38 -16.87 -23.88
CA MET A 449 -34.29 -15.77 -23.62
C MET A 449 -35.75 -16.11 -23.90
N THR A 450 -36.03 -16.83 -24.99
CA THR A 450 -37.39 -17.23 -25.39
C THR A 450 -37.98 -18.28 -24.47
N ASP A 451 -37.18 -19.29 -24.08
CA ASP A 451 -37.59 -20.37 -23.18
C ASP A 451 -37.72 -19.90 -21.73
N GLY A 452 -37.28 -18.68 -21.40
CA GLY A 452 -37.24 -18.17 -20.04
C GLY A 452 -36.18 -18.81 -19.14
N ARG A 453 -35.24 -19.58 -19.69
CA ARG A 453 -34.20 -20.32 -18.94
C ARG A 453 -33.29 -19.41 -18.13
N TYR A 454 -33.09 -18.16 -18.55
CA TYR A 454 -32.31 -17.16 -17.81
C TYR A 454 -32.84 -16.92 -16.37
N ARG A 455 -34.10 -17.23 -16.08
CA ARG A 455 -34.69 -17.09 -14.73
C ARG A 455 -34.12 -18.10 -13.72
N ASP A 456 -33.62 -19.25 -14.20
CA ASP A 456 -33.00 -20.24 -13.35
C ASP A 456 -31.50 -19.97 -13.10
N TYR A 457 -30.91 -19.03 -13.86
CA TYR A 457 -29.52 -18.63 -13.70
C TYR A 457 -29.24 -18.11 -12.29
N GLU A 458 -30.14 -17.30 -11.70
CA GLU A 458 -30.00 -16.79 -10.33
C GLU A 458 -29.95 -17.90 -9.27
N LYS A 459 -30.51 -19.08 -9.57
CA LYS A 459 -30.50 -20.27 -8.70
C LYS A 459 -29.20 -21.09 -8.84
N GLY A 460 -28.23 -20.62 -9.63
CA GLY A 460 -26.98 -21.33 -9.90
C GLY A 460 -27.11 -22.43 -10.95
N VAL A 461 -28.18 -22.43 -11.75
CA VAL A 461 -28.38 -23.40 -12.83
C VAL A 461 -27.61 -22.94 -14.07
N LYS A 462 -26.86 -23.86 -14.70
CA LYS A 462 -26.22 -23.57 -16.00
C LYS A 462 -27.30 -23.39 -17.06
N VAL A 463 -27.28 -22.25 -17.75
CA VAL A 463 -28.25 -21.90 -18.80
C VAL A 463 -27.69 -22.02 -20.22
N VAL A 464 -26.35 -22.06 -20.34
CA VAL A 464 -25.59 -22.27 -21.57
C VAL A 464 -25.13 -23.73 -21.61
N PHE A 465 -25.36 -24.40 -22.73
CA PHE A 465 -25.08 -25.82 -22.93
C PHE A 465 -24.22 -26.06 -24.16
#